data_AF-A0ABD0N477-F1
#
_entry.id   AF-A0ABD0N477-F1
#
_cell.length_a   1.000
_cell.length_b   1.000
_cell.length_c   1.000
_cell.angle_alpha   90.00
_cell.angle_beta   90.00
_cell.angle_gamma   90.00
#
_symmetry.space_group_name_H-M   'P 1'
#
loop_
_entity.id
_entity.type
_entity.pdbx_description
1 polymer ?
#
loop_
_entity_poly.entity_id
_entity_poly.type
_entity_poly.pdbx_seq_one_letter_code
_entity_poly.pdbx_strand_id
1 'polypeptide(L)'
;PLVNSWPCNPDKVLISHLPDTRQILSFGSGYGGNSLLGKKCFALRIASRIAKDEGWLAEHMLVWDIRQNPRFFLLVPYKTFKLSKA
;
A
#
# COMPACT_ATOMS: atom_id res chain seq x y z
N PRO A 1 13.80 -15.09 24.00
CA PRO A 1 14.61 -13.86 24.11
C PRO A 1 14.38 -12.96 22.91
N LEU A 2 14.27 -11.64 23.11
CA LEU A 2 14.23 -10.70 22.00
C LEU A 2 15.59 -10.70 21.30
N VAL A 3 15.62 -10.97 20.00
CA VAL A 3 16.83 -10.81 19.19
C VAL A 3 16.90 -9.35 18.76
N ASN A 4 18.04 -8.70 18.98
CA ASN A 4 18.28 -7.29 18.59
C ASN A 4 17.24 -6.29 19.13
N SER A 5 16.61 -6.58 20.27
CA SER A 5 15.52 -5.75 20.84
C SER A 5 14.35 -5.51 19.88
N TRP A 6 14.14 -6.41 18.90
CA TRP A 6 13.08 -6.29 17.90
C TRP A 6 11.90 -7.20 18.24
N PRO A 7 10.75 -6.66 18.69
CA PRO A 7 9.59 -7.47 19.00
C PRO A 7 8.95 -7.98 17.71
N CYS A 8 8.99 -9.29 17.52
CA CYS A 8 8.27 -9.98 16.46
C CYS A 8 7.83 -11.37 16.94
N ASN A 9 6.82 -11.92 16.27
CA ASN A 9 6.37 -13.30 16.48
C ASN A 9 6.34 -14.00 15.11
N PRO A 10 7.49 -14.52 14.63
CA PRO A 10 7.63 -15.14 13.32
C PRO A 10 6.68 -16.32 13.09
N ASP A 11 6.42 -17.13 14.11
CA ASP A 11 5.61 -18.34 14.01
C ASP A 11 4.11 -18.06 13.82
N LYS A 12 3.67 -16.86 14.20
CA LYS A 12 2.26 -16.44 14.10
C LYS A 12 2.06 -15.23 13.17
N VAL A 13 3.00 -14.96 12.27
CA VAL A 13 2.86 -13.84 11.34
C VAL A 13 1.61 -14.04 10.48
N LEU A 14 0.71 -13.07 10.51
CA LEU A 14 -0.50 -13.06 9.70
C LEU A 14 -0.75 -11.66 9.17
N ILE A 15 -0.84 -11.52 7.86
CA ILE A 15 -1.25 -10.28 7.18
C ILE A 15 -2.48 -10.59 6.33
N SER A 16 -3.66 -10.29 6.86
CA SER A 16 -4.94 -10.54 6.21
C SER A 16 -5.56 -9.25 5.69
N HIS A 17 -6.29 -9.36 4.58
CA HIS A 17 -6.95 -8.25 3.90
C HIS A 17 -8.41 -8.65 3.71
N LEU A 18 -9.32 -7.87 4.28
CA LEU A 18 -10.76 -8.07 4.15
C LEU A 18 -11.31 -6.95 3.26
N PRO A 19 -11.37 -7.17 1.93
CA PRO A 19 -11.80 -6.12 0.99
C PRO A 19 -13.24 -5.67 1.24
N ASP A 20 -14.15 -6.59 1.55
CA ASP A 20 -15.58 -6.30 1.70
C ASP A 20 -15.85 -5.38 2.91
N THR A 21 -15.11 -5.56 4.01
CA THR A 21 -15.19 -4.72 5.21
C THR A 21 -14.15 -3.59 5.23
N ARG A 22 -13.31 -3.48 4.19
CA ARG A 22 -12.20 -2.51 4.08
C ARG A 22 -11.22 -2.56 5.27
N GLN A 23 -11.00 -3.75 5.81
CA GLN A 23 -10.13 -3.96 6.96
C GLN A 23 -8.80 -4.62 6.57
N ILE A 24 -7.75 -4.28 7.30
CA ILE A 24 -6.44 -4.90 7.20
C ILE A 24 -6.06 -5.37 8.60
N LEU A 25 -5.73 -6.64 8.73
CA LEU A 25 -5.31 -7.25 9.98
C LEU A 25 -3.86 -7.68 9.83
N SER A 26 -2.97 -7.13 10.66
CA SER A 26 -1.56 -7.51 10.66
C SER A 26 -1.09 -7.86 12.06
N PHE A 27 -0.49 -9.03 12.20
CA PHE A 27 0.02 -9.56 13.45
C PHE A 27 1.38 -10.23 13.24
N GLY A 28 2.23 -10.17 14.28
CA GLY A 28 3.49 -10.91 14.36
C GLY A 28 4.69 -10.29 13.63
N SER A 29 4.50 -9.31 12.74
CA SER A 29 5.62 -8.68 12.02
C SER A 29 5.64 -7.17 12.18
N GLY A 30 6.78 -6.65 12.65
CA GLY A 30 7.13 -5.22 12.72
C GLY A 30 7.78 -4.65 11.45
N TYR A 31 7.97 -5.48 10.42
CA TYR A 31 8.83 -5.14 9.29
C TYR A 31 8.06 -4.52 8.12
N GLY A 32 8.47 -3.31 7.74
CA GLY A 32 8.18 -2.71 6.43
C GLY A 32 6.71 -2.78 6.03
N GLY A 33 6.42 -3.47 4.93
CA GLY A 33 5.07 -3.58 4.36
C GLY A 33 4.06 -4.37 5.19
N ASN A 34 4.51 -5.11 6.22
CA ASN A 34 3.63 -5.83 7.11
C ASN A 34 3.05 -4.92 8.21
N SER A 35 3.78 -3.86 8.61
CA SER A 35 3.35 -2.95 9.68
C SER A 35 2.95 -1.58 9.14
N LEU A 36 3.58 -1.14 8.04
CA LEU A 36 3.17 0.05 7.30
C LEU A 36 1.97 -0.31 6.43
N LEU A 37 0.79 -0.45 7.06
CA LEU A 37 -0.44 -0.91 6.41
C LEU A 37 -0.82 -0.03 5.20
N GLY A 38 -0.48 1.26 5.24
CA GLY A 38 -0.68 2.19 4.14
C GLY A 38 0.06 1.84 2.84
N LYS A 39 1.23 1.18 2.92
CA LYS A 39 2.10 0.98 1.74
C LYS A 39 1.56 -0.06 0.75
N LYS A 40 1.48 -1.32 1.17
CA LYS A 40 1.08 -2.42 0.27
C LYS A 40 -0.33 -2.92 0.56
N CYS A 41 -0.65 -3.07 1.85
CA CYS A 41 -1.92 -3.63 2.28
C CYS A 41 -3.09 -2.74 1.87
N PHE A 42 -2.99 -1.44 2.13
CA PHE A 42 -4.02 -0.48 1.74
C PHE A 42 -3.87 -0.08 0.27
N ALA A 43 -2.77 0.60 -0.07
CA ALA A 43 -2.66 1.32 -1.34
C ALA A 43 -2.59 0.42 -2.58
N LEU A 44 -2.33 -0.89 -2.44
CA LEU A 44 -2.45 -1.84 -3.55
C LEU A 44 -3.60 -2.82 -3.34
N ARG A 45 -3.66 -3.56 -2.23
CA ARG A 45 -4.61 -4.68 -2.12
C ARG A 45 -6.04 -4.22 -1.88
N ILE A 46 -6.28 -3.38 -0.88
CA ILE A 46 -7.63 -2.84 -0.63
C ILE A 46 -7.99 -1.83 -1.74
N ALA A 47 -7.06 -0.95 -2.09
CA ALA A 47 -7.24 0.05 -3.12
C ALA A 47 -7.59 -0.56 -4.48
N SER A 48 -6.95 -1.64 -4.93
CA SER A 48 -7.29 -2.27 -6.22
C SER A 48 -8.71 -2.84 -6.25
N ARG A 49 -9.22 -3.32 -5.11
CA ARG A 49 -10.60 -3.78 -5.03
C ARG A 49 -11.58 -2.62 -5.09
N ILE A 50 -11.32 -1.55 -4.34
CA ILE A 50 -12.09 -0.29 -4.41
C ILE A 50 -12.06 0.27 -5.82
N ALA A 51 -10.87 0.28 -6.44
CA ALA A 51 -10.64 0.79 -7.79
C ALA A 51 -11.46 0.04 -8.83
N LYS A 52 -11.53 -1.30 -8.72
CA LYS A 52 -12.40 -2.12 -9.55
C LYS A 52 -13.88 -1.73 -9.42
N ASP A 53 -14.34 -1.46 -8.20
CA ASP A 53 -15.75 -1.12 -7.94
C ASP A 53 -16.08 0.33 -8.37
N GLU A 54 -15.12 1.26 -8.28
CA GLU A 54 -15.27 2.69 -8.57
C GLU A 54 -14.79 3.11 -9.97
N GLY A 55 -14.22 2.18 -10.75
CA GLY A 55 -13.79 2.43 -12.13
C GLY A 55 -12.46 3.18 -12.26
N TRP A 56 -11.50 2.94 -11.36
CA TRP A 56 -10.11 3.42 -11.46
C TRP A 56 -9.11 2.27 -11.29
N LEU A 57 -7.80 2.56 -11.30
CA LEU A 57 -6.73 1.55 -11.14
C LEU A 57 -5.80 1.89 -9.98
N ALA A 58 -5.46 0.88 -9.18
CA ALA A 58 -4.44 0.94 -8.14
C ALA A 58 -3.32 -0.05 -8.50
N GLU A 59 -2.22 0.46 -9.05
CA GLU A 59 -1.16 -0.37 -9.65
C GLU A 59 0.20 -0.16 -8.99
N HIS A 60 1.04 -1.20 -9.01
CA HIS A 60 2.41 -1.13 -8.52
C HIS A 60 3.34 -0.59 -9.62
N MET A 61 3.19 0.70 -9.94
CA MET A 61 3.91 1.37 -11.02
C MET A 61 4.79 2.51 -10.50
N LEU A 62 5.97 2.66 -11.09
CA LEU A 62 6.79 3.85 -10.94
C LEU A 62 6.21 4.96 -11.81
N VAL A 63 6.00 6.13 -11.19
CA VAL A 63 5.69 7.36 -11.91
C VAL A 63 6.94 8.24 -11.89
N TRP A 64 7.34 8.71 -13.06
CA TRP A 64 8.52 9.55 -13.22
C TRP A 64 8.18 10.74 -14.09
N ASP A 65 8.48 11.96 -13.63
CA ASP A 65 8.45 13.15 -14.48
C ASP A 65 9.87 13.40 -15.02
N ILE A 66 10.04 13.42 -16.34
CA ILE A 66 11.34 13.68 -16.98
C ILE A 66 11.86 15.10 -16.75
N ARG A 67 11.02 16.02 -16.24
CA ARG A 67 11.37 17.43 -15.96
C ARG A 67 11.59 17.73 -14.48
N GLN A 68 11.19 16.85 -13.57
CA GLN A 68 11.31 17.07 -12.12
C GLN A 68 11.88 15.83 -11.40
N ASN A 69 12.62 16.07 -10.31
CA ASN A 69 13.22 15.04 -9.46
C ASN A 69 12.21 13.93 -9.09
N PRO A 70 12.59 12.63 -9.10
CA PRO A 70 11.63 11.54 -8.98
C PRO A 70 10.89 11.54 -7.66
N ARG A 71 9.56 11.40 -7.75
CA ARG A 71 8.68 11.12 -6.62
C ARG A 71 7.93 9.82 -6.89
N PHE A 72 8.06 8.87 -5.98
CA PHE A 72 7.25 7.65 -6.01
C PHE A 72 5.82 8.02 -5.60
N PHE A 73 4.87 7.91 -6.52
CA PHE A 73 3.44 8.05 -6.25
C PHE A 73 2.72 6.73 -6.47
N LEU A 74 1.87 6.37 -5.52
CA LEU A 74 0.88 5.31 -5.66
C LEU A 74 -0.36 5.95 -6.29
N LEU A 75 -0.72 5.52 -7.50
CA LEU A 75 -1.70 6.19 -8.35
C LEU A 75 -3.16 5.91 -7.93
N VAL A 76 -3.97 6.97 -8.01
CA VAL A 76 -5.45 7.04 -7.93
C VAL A 76 -5.85 8.34 -8.68
N PRO A 77 -6.92 8.47 -9.51
CA PRO A 77 -7.64 7.58 -10.43
C PRO A 77 -7.52 8.02 -11.92
N TYR A 78 -8.06 7.21 -12.85
CA TYR A 78 -8.05 7.38 -14.33
C TYR A 78 -8.80 8.59 -14.92
N LYS A 79 -9.37 9.50 -14.11
CA LYS A 79 -10.23 10.58 -14.64
C LYS A 79 -9.58 11.94 -14.85
N THR A 80 -8.39 12.19 -14.30
CA THR A 80 -7.67 13.43 -14.62
C THR A 80 -6.17 13.24 -14.42
N PHE A 81 -5.46 12.77 -15.44
CA PHE A 81 -4.05 13.14 -15.58
C PHE A 81 -3.99 14.62 -15.99
N LYS A 82 -4.41 15.52 -15.10
CA LYS A 82 -3.96 16.92 -15.14
C LYS A 82 -2.75 16.94 -14.23
N LEU A 83 -1.56 16.95 -14.84
CA LEU A 83 -0.40 17.61 -14.25
C LEU A 83 -0.77 19.09 -14.08
N SER A 84 -1.53 19.43 -13.03
CA SER A 84 -1.59 20.81 -12.58
C SER A 84 -0.28 21.09 -11.88
N LYS A 85 0.50 22.02 -12.45
CA LYS A 85 1.62 22.66 -11.74
C LYS A 85 1.13 23.08 -10.35
N ALA A 86 1.76 22.54 -9.32
CA ALA A 86 1.95 23.26 -8.06
C ALA A 86 3.34 23.88 -8.11
#